data_AF-A0A811TGS2-F1
#
_entry.id   AF-A0A811TGS2-F1
#
_cell.length_a   1.000
_cell.length_b   1.000
_cell.length_c   1.000
_cell.angle_alpha   90.00
_cell.angle_beta   90.00
_cell.angle_gamma   90.00
#
_symmetry.space_group_name_H-M   'P 1'
#
loop_
_entity.id
_entity.type
_entity.pdbx_description
1 polymer ?
#
loop_
_entity_poly.entity_id
_entity_poly.type
_entity_poly.pdbx_seq_one_letter_code
_entity_poly.pdbx_strand_id
1 'polypeptide(L)'
;MSNTANSNRNGIDLDYSNNNTLTNNNCSNNSRDGVHLSSSCNDNMLYHNNLINNTNYNAYDDGTNQWDSGSEGNYYSDYTGTDPDGDGIGNIPHLIHGGSSVDRFPLMHSWKEIPPLKGDLDGDSQITSADAAIALQMSVCSKYCSTADVSGDGRVTSLDALMILQAMAGSIRIG
;
A
#
# COMPACT_ATOMS: atom_id res chain seq x y z
N MET A 1 -4.42 -10.24 5.28
CA MET A 1 -5.84 -9.97 5.60
C MET A 1 -5.91 -8.55 6.12
N SER A 2 -6.72 -7.69 5.50
CA SER A 2 -6.94 -6.31 5.96
C SER A 2 -7.86 -6.32 7.18
N ASN A 3 -7.48 -5.60 8.25
CA ASN A 3 -8.38 -5.32 9.38
C ASN A 3 -8.60 -3.82 9.54
N THR A 4 -9.77 -3.44 10.03
CA THR A 4 -10.08 -2.07 10.46
C THR A 4 -10.20 -2.07 11.98
N ALA A 5 -9.27 -1.41 12.67
CA ALA A 5 -9.19 -1.39 14.12
C ALA A 5 -9.21 0.06 14.64
N ASN A 6 -10.43 0.60 14.78
CA ASN A 6 -10.66 2.01 15.09
C ASN A 6 -11.33 2.20 16.46
N SER A 7 -11.07 3.34 17.09
CA SER A 7 -11.74 3.76 18.35
C SER A 7 -11.60 2.76 19.50
N ASN A 8 -10.52 2.00 19.52
CA ASN A 8 -10.14 1.09 20.59
C ASN A 8 -9.09 1.76 21.49
N ARG A 9 -8.67 1.06 22.56
CA ARG A 9 -7.49 1.49 23.34
C ARG A 9 -6.23 1.41 22.48
N ASN A 10 -5.92 0.21 21.98
CA ASN A 10 -4.91 -0.03 20.95
C ASN A 10 -5.65 -0.50 19.69
N GLY A 11 -5.20 -0.11 18.49
CA GLY A 11 -5.77 -0.63 17.25
C GLY A 11 -5.44 -2.11 17.08
N ILE A 12 -4.16 -2.42 16.91
CA ILE A 12 -3.63 -3.79 16.94
C ILE A 12 -2.68 -3.91 18.14
N ASP A 13 -2.82 -4.99 18.89
CA ASP A 13 -2.01 -5.29 20.08
C ASP A 13 -1.43 -6.69 19.92
N LEU A 14 -0.10 -6.81 19.86
CA LEU A 14 0.60 -8.08 19.86
C LEU A 14 1.37 -8.25 21.17
N ASP A 15 1.16 -9.41 21.80
CA ASP A 15 1.76 -9.81 23.07
C ASP A 15 2.33 -11.23 22.89
N TYR A 16 3.62 -11.44 23.23
CA TYR A 16 4.34 -12.70 23.04
C TYR A 16 4.18 -13.35 21.65
N SER A 17 4.11 -12.53 20.60
CA SER A 17 3.79 -12.96 19.24
C SER A 17 4.94 -12.64 18.28
N ASN A 18 5.48 -13.66 17.63
CA ASN A 18 6.64 -13.56 16.75
C ASN A 18 6.32 -14.08 15.35
N ASN A 19 7.10 -13.65 14.34
CA ASN A 19 7.00 -14.14 12.96
C ASN A 19 5.64 -13.91 12.29
N ASN A 20 4.98 -12.79 12.59
CA ASN A 20 3.72 -12.41 11.94
C ASN A 20 3.96 -11.36 10.84
N THR A 21 3.05 -11.32 9.87
CA THR A 21 3.00 -10.25 8.86
C THR A 21 1.71 -9.45 9.03
N LEU A 22 1.84 -8.17 9.34
CA LEU A 22 0.73 -7.23 9.48
C LEU A 22 0.77 -6.28 8.28
N THR A 23 -0.19 -6.45 7.38
CA THR A 23 -0.30 -5.64 6.17
C THR A 23 -1.74 -5.31 5.84
N ASN A 24 -1.96 -4.20 5.14
CA ASN A 24 -3.27 -3.68 4.75
C ASN A 24 -4.21 -3.39 5.94
N ASN A 25 -3.68 -3.08 7.13
CA ASN A 25 -4.53 -2.72 8.27
C ASN A 25 -4.77 -1.21 8.36
N ASN A 26 -5.97 -0.82 8.80
CA ASN A 26 -6.30 0.57 9.10
C ASN A 26 -6.54 0.71 10.61
N CYS A 27 -5.61 1.37 11.30
CA CYS A 27 -5.67 1.65 12.73
C CYS A 27 -5.80 3.15 12.94
N SER A 28 -7.02 3.60 13.25
CA SER A 28 -7.30 5.03 13.37
C SER A 28 -8.08 5.43 14.61
N ASN A 29 -7.79 6.63 15.12
CA ASN A 29 -8.48 7.24 16.26
C ASN A 29 -8.52 6.33 17.51
N ASN A 30 -7.45 5.57 17.75
CA ASN A 30 -7.34 4.79 18.98
C ASN A 30 -6.87 5.67 20.13
N SER A 31 -7.37 5.39 21.34
CA SER A 31 -7.14 6.23 22.51
C SER A 31 -5.73 6.09 23.10
N ARG A 32 -4.92 5.16 22.59
CA ARG A 32 -3.51 4.98 22.90
C ARG A 32 -2.75 4.80 21.58
N ASP A 33 -2.38 3.57 21.21
CA ASP A 33 -1.48 3.32 20.09
C ASP A 33 -2.23 2.75 18.88
N GLY A 34 -1.79 3.08 17.67
CA GLY A 34 -2.33 2.47 16.44
C GLY A 34 -1.97 0.99 16.37
N VAL A 35 -0.68 0.70 16.41
CA VAL A 35 -0.13 -0.65 16.59
C VAL A 35 0.79 -0.65 17.81
N HIS A 36 0.58 -1.62 18.71
CA HIS A 36 1.34 -1.82 19.94
C HIS A 36 2.02 -3.19 19.92
N LEU A 37 3.35 -3.22 19.86
CA LEU A 37 4.17 -4.43 19.98
C LEU A 37 4.92 -4.36 21.31
N SER A 38 4.66 -5.34 22.19
CA SER A 38 5.31 -5.40 23.50
C SER A 38 5.60 -6.84 23.95
N SER A 39 6.31 -7.01 25.06
CA SER A 39 6.49 -8.31 25.73
C SER A 39 7.15 -9.38 24.85
N SER A 40 8.35 -9.10 24.33
CA SER A 40 9.11 -10.05 23.51
C SER A 40 8.44 -10.40 22.17
N CYS A 41 7.69 -9.46 21.56
CA CYS A 41 7.27 -9.55 20.17
C CYS A 41 8.42 -9.18 19.23
N ASN A 42 8.94 -10.15 18.48
CA ASN A 42 10.09 -10.02 17.60
C ASN A 42 9.83 -10.68 16.24
N ASP A 43 10.64 -10.31 15.26
CA ASP A 43 10.61 -10.88 13.91
C ASP A 43 9.25 -10.74 13.21
N ASN A 44 8.46 -9.72 13.59
CA ASN A 44 7.24 -9.36 12.87
C ASN A 44 7.57 -8.38 11.73
N MET A 45 6.80 -8.46 10.66
CA MET A 45 6.93 -7.61 9.47
C MET A 45 5.66 -6.78 9.29
N LEU A 46 5.79 -5.46 9.29
CA LEU A 46 4.70 -4.50 9.27
C LEU A 46 4.91 -3.51 8.13
N TYR A 47 4.09 -3.59 7.08
CA TYR A 47 4.15 -2.67 5.95
C TYR A 47 2.76 -2.51 5.36
N HIS A 48 2.52 -1.42 4.63
CA HIS A 48 1.22 -1.11 4.00
C HIS A 48 0.06 -0.97 5.01
N ASN A 49 0.35 -0.49 6.23
CA ASN A 49 -0.68 -0.17 7.21
C ASN A 49 -0.93 1.35 7.27
N ASN A 50 -2.17 1.73 7.56
CA ASN A 50 -2.59 3.11 7.78
C ASN A 50 -2.73 3.39 9.27
N LEU A 51 -1.88 4.25 9.81
CA LEU A 51 -1.82 4.59 11.23
C LEU A 51 -2.18 6.07 11.41
N ILE A 52 -3.45 6.32 11.74
CA ILE A 52 -4.08 7.63 11.57
C ILE A 52 -4.65 8.17 12.87
N ASN A 53 -4.15 9.31 13.34
CA ASN A 53 -4.66 10.07 14.48
C ASN A 53 -4.83 9.22 15.75
N ASN A 54 -3.84 8.36 16.06
CA ASN A 54 -3.82 7.63 17.33
C ASN A 54 -3.23 8.53 18.43
N THR A 55 -3.76 8.42 19.65
CA THR A 55 -3.58 9.48 20.67
C THR A 55 -2.17 9.54 21.25
N ASN A 56 -1.57 8.39 21.57
CA ASN A 56 -0.23 8.33 22.11
C ASN A 56 0.79 8.24 20.97
N TYR A 57 0.77 7.13 20.24
CA TYR A 57 1.66 6.90 19.11
C TYR A 57 0.93 6.21 17.96
N ASN A 58 1.27 6.53 16.73
CA ASN A 58 0.80 5.75 15.58
C ASN A 58 1.36 4.32 15.61
N ALA A 59 2.61 4.17 16.07
CA ALA A 59 3.27 2.90 16.28
C ALA A 59 4.11 2.90 17.55
N TYR A 60 4.00 1.82 18.33
CA TYR A 60 4.86 1.53 19.48
C TYR A 60 5.44 0.13 19.34
N ASP A 61 6.74 0.00 19.53
CA ASP A 61 7.52 -1.23 19.42
C ASP A 61 8.72 -1.20 20.37
N ASP A 62 8.73 -2.08 21.37
CA ASP A 62 9.88 -2.29 22.27
C ASP A 62 10.72 -3.53 21.91
N GLY A 63 10.40 -4.20 20.80
CA GLY A 63 11.06 -5.40 20.31
C GLY A 63 11.98 -5.14 19.11
N THR A 64 12.34 -6.23 18.42
CA THR A 64 13.07 -6.19 17.14
C THR A 64 12.13 -6.61 16.02
N ASN A 65 11.52 -5.63 15.34
CA ASN A 65 10.57 -5.88 14.26
C ASN A 65 10.91 -5.02 13.03
N GLN A 66 10.45 -5.46 11.85
CA GLN A 66 10.65 -4.74 10.60
C GLN A 66 9.38 -3.96 10.25
N TRP A 67 9.50 -2.64 10.11
CA TRP A 67 8.38 -1.74 9.80
C TRP A 67 8.33 -1.33 8.33
N ASP A 68 8.95 -2.12 7.45
CA ASP A 68 8.91 -1.94 6.00
C ASP A 68 9.09 -3.29 5.29
N SER A 69 8.83 -3.33 3.98
CA SER A 69 9.05 -4.50 3.12
C SER A 69 10.46 -4.57 2.51
N GLY A 70 11.31 -3.59 2.81
CA GLY A 70 12.58 -3.34 2.12
C GLY A 70 12.48 -2.40 0.92
N SER A 71 11.27 -2.03 0.50
CA SER A 71 11.03 -1.00 -0.53
C SER A 71 9.89 -0.05 -0.17
N GLU A 72 8.94 -0.46 0.66
CA GLU A 72 7.77 0.33 1.06
C GLU A 72 7.43 0.09 2.53
N GLY A 73 6.95 1.12 3.19
CA GLY A 73 6.64 1.12 4.63
C GLY A 73 5.15 1.25 4.90
N ASN A 74 4.84 1.98 5.96
CA ASN A 74 3.50 2.28 6.44
C ASN A 74 3.19 3.77 6.27
N TYR A 75 1.91 4.10 6.31
CA TYR A 75 1.46 5.48 6.37
C TYR A 75 1.23 5.90 7.83
N TYR A 76 1.83 7.02 8.22
CA TYR A 76 1.65 7.62 9.54
C TYR A 76 1.12 9.05 9.40
N SER A 77 0.01 9.33 10.06
CA SER A 77 -0.60 10.68 10.06
C SER A 77 0.27 11.78 10.68
N ASP A 78 1.28 11.41 11.47
CA ASP A 78 2.26 12.31 12.09
C ASP A 78 3.62 12.31 11.37
N TYR A 79 3.74 11.62 10.22
CA TYR A 79 4.95 11.67 9.42
C TYR A 79 5.09 13.04 8.74
N THR A 80 6.23 13.69 8.94
CA THR A 80 6.53 15.03 8.42
C THR A 80 7.77 15.06 7.52
N GLY A 81 8.20 13.91 7.00
CA GLY A 81 9.34 13.86 6.09
C GLY A 81 9.01 14.45 4.71
N THR A 82 10.05 14.53 3.86
CA THR A 82 9.95 15.06 2.50
C THR A 82 10.08 13.94 1.48
N ASP A 83 9.51 14.18 0.30
CA ASP A 83 9.59 13.33 -0.90
C ASP A 83 9.98 14.20 -2.12
N PRO A 84 11.27 14.54 -2.32
CA PRO A 84 11.72 15.37 -3.44
C PRO A 84 11.73 14.67 -4.80
N ASP A 85 11.82 13.33 -4.84
CA ASP A 85 11.75 12.52 -6.05
C ASP A 85 10.31 12.23 -6.51
N GLY A 86 9.33 12.42 -5.63
CA GLY A 86 7.92 12.32 -5.94
C GLY A 86 7.45 10.88 -6.18
N ASP A 87 8.14 9.90 -5.58
CA ASP A 87 7.81 8.49 -5.75
C ASP A 87 6.75 7.99 -4.75
N GLY A 88 6.27 8.86 -3.87
CA GLY A 88 5.26 8.56 -2.86
C GLY A 88 5.85 7.97 -1.57
N ILE A 89 7.17 7.83 -1.47
CA ILE A 89 7.91 7.32 -0.32
C ILE A 89 8.75 8.45 0.27
N GLY A 90 8.67 8.66 1.58
CA GLY A 90 9.45 9.68 2.24
C GLY A 90 10.93 9.30 2.36
N ASN A 91 11.85 10.21 2.03
CA ASN A 91 13.30 9.94 2.06
C ASN A 91 13.91 10.05 3.47
N ILE A 92 13.10 10.36 4.48
CA ILE A 92 13.53 10.40 5.90
C ILE A 92 12.89 9.21 6.62
N PRO A 93 13.67 8.27 7.19
CA PRO A 93 13.10 7.18 7.97
C PRO A 93 12.23 7.67 9.12
N HIS A 94 11.11 6.99 9.37
CA HIS A 94 10.24 7.26 10.51
C HIS A 94 10.66 6.38 11.70
N LEU A 95 10.97 7.02 12.83
CA LEU A 95 11.36 6.31 14.06
C LEU A 95 10.14 5.75 14.77
N ILE A 96 10.19 4.49 15.20
CA ILE A 96 9.10 3.87 15.95
C ILE A 96 9.35 4.07 17.45
N HIS A 97 8.32 4.51 18.17
CA HIS A 97 8.44 4.76 19.61
C HIS A 97 8.60 3.44 20.38
N GLY A 98 9.33 3.45 21.50
CA GLY A 98 9.49 2.29 22.40
C GLY A 98 10.82 1.54 22.26
N GLY A 99 11.52 1.70 21.13
CA GLY A 99 12.75 0.94 20.84
C GLY A 99 13.63 1.59 19.78
N SER A 100 14.36 0.77 19.03
CA SER A 100 15.26 1.19 17.94
C SER A 100 14.72 0.87 16.54
N SER A 101 13.51 0.32 16.44
CA SER A 101 12.86 0.01 15.17
C SER A 101 12.59 1.29 14.37
N VAL A 102 12.73 1.19 13.05
CA VAL A 102 12.48 2.28 12.12
C VAL A 102 11.72 1.76 10.90
N ASP A 103 10.86 2.59 10.35
CA ASP A 103 10.36 2.43 8.99
C ASP A 103 11.27 3.24 8.06
N ARG A 104 11.96 2.56 7.14
CA ARG A 104 12.91 3.20 6.22
C ARG A 104 12.24 3.79 4.98
N PHE A 105 11.01 3.39 4.70
CA PHE A 105 10.27 3.73 3.49
C PHE A 105 8.84 4.22 3.81
N PRO A 106 8.68 5.20 4.72
CA PRO A 106 7.36 5.67 5.14
C PRO A 106 6.57 6.23 3.96
N LEU A 107 5.28 5.89 3.87
CA LEU A 107 4.43 6.33 2.77
C LEU A 107 3.99 7.78 2.96
N MET A 108 4.00 8.57 1.88
CA MET A 108 3.54 9.97 1.88
C MET A 108 2.01 10.10 1.90
N HIS A 109 1.30 9.07 1.48
CA HIS A 109 -0.15 8.99 1.49
C HIS A 109 -0.63 7.67 2.06
N SER A 110 -1.89 7.63 2.50
CA SER A 110 -2.50 6.40 3.01
C SER A 110 -2.37 5.28 1.99
N TRP A 111 -1.96 4.11 2.48
CA TRP A 111 -1.98 2.89 1.72
C TRP A 111 -3.41 2.55 1.32
N LYS A 112 -3.60 2.28 0.04
CA LYS A 112 -4.83 1.72 -0.47
C LYS A 112 -4.43 0.47 -1.22
N GLU A 113 -4.92 -0.67 -0.74
CA GLU A 113 -4.91 -1.88 -1.57
C GLU A 113 -5.89 -1.59 -2.71
N ILE A 114 -5.35 -1.08 -3.82
CA ILE A 114 -6.12 -0.88 -5.03
C ILE A 114 -6.06 -2.24 -5.73
N PRO A 115 -7.17 -3.01 -5.74
CA PRO A 115 -7.19 -4.21 -6.57
C PRO A 115 -6.82 -3.78 -7.99
N PRO A 116 -5.99 -4.55 -8.71
CA PRO A 116 -5.48 -4.16 -10.02
C PRO A 116 -6.63 -3.61 -10.85
N LEU A 117 -6.61 -2.30 -11.14
CA LEU A 117 -7.69 -1.69 -11.88
C LEU A 117 -7.59 -2.22 -13.30
N LYS A 118 -8.61 -2.94 -13.76
CA LYS A 118 -8.55 -3.56 -15.08
C LYS A 118 -8.41 -2.45 -16.13
N GLY A 119 -7.33 -2.50 -16.91
CA GLY A 119 -6.91 -1.46 -17.84
C GLY A 119 -5.88 -0.46 -17.30
N ASP A 120 -5.51 -0.50 -16.03
CA ASP A 120 -4.39 0.26 -15.42
C ASP A 120 -3.13 -0.62 -15.49
N LEU A 121 -2.21 -0.25 -16.36
CA LEU A 121 -1.04 -1.05 -16.71
C LEU A 121 0.28 -0.47 -16.21
N ASP A 122 0.28 0.78 -15.74
CA ASP A 122 1.42 1.38 -15.03
C ASP A 122 1.26 1.41 -13.50
N GLY A 123 0.06 1.10 -12.98
CA GLY A 123 -0.22 0.96 -11.55
C GLY A 123 -0.45 2.30 -10.86
N ASP A 124 -0.67 3.38 -11.60
CA ASP A 124 -0.88 4.73 -11.04
C ASP A 124 -2.33 4.96 -10.57
N SER A 125 -3.20 3.95 -10.68
CA SER A 125 -4.61 3.97 -10.30
C SER A 125 -5.49 4.88 -11.16
N GLN A 126 -5.02 5.26 -12.34
CA GLN A 126 -5.76 6.01 -13.35
C GLN A 126 -5.86 5.18 -14.63
N ILE A 127 -6.88 5.47 -15.44
CA ILE A 127 -6.99 4.90 -16.80
C ILE A 127 -6.68 6.02 -17.77
N THR A 128 -5.53 5.93 -18.42
CA THR A 128 -4.98 6.99 -19.26
C THR A 128 -4.50 6.44 -20.61
N SER A 129 -3.98 7.35 -21.45
CA SER A 129 -3.31 6.95 -22.68
C SER A 129 -1.98 6.21 -22.44
N ALA A 130 -1.37 6.34 -21.26
CA ALA A 130 -0.16 5.60 -20.92
C ALA A 130 -0.44 4.09 -20.87
N ASP A 131 -1.56 3.70 -20.25
CA ASP A 131 -2.00 2.31 -20.18
C ASP A 131 -2.28 1.74 -21.56
N ALA A 132 -2.95 2.51 -22.42
CA ALA A 132 -3.23 2.07 -23.79
C ALA A 132 -1.94 1.84 -24.59
N ALA A 133 -0.90 2.66 -24.37
CA ALA A 133 0.41 2.46 -24.98
C ALA A 133 1.10 1.18 -24.46
N ILE A 134 0.99 0.89 -23.16
CA ILE A 134 1.51 -0.35 -22.58
C ILE A 134 0.77 -1.57 -23.15
N ALA A 135 -0.57 -1.53 -23.24
CA ALA A 135 -1.37 -2.59 -23.85
C ALA A 135 -0.96 -2.86 -25.31
N LEU A 136 -0.72 -1.80 -26.08
CA LEU A 136 -0.24 -1.92 -27.46
C LEU A 136 1.16 -2.55 -27.51
N GLN A 137 2.07 -2.14 -26.62
CA GLN A 137 3.40 -2.74 -26.52
C GLN A 137 3.33 -4.23 -26.14
N MET A 138 2.39 -4.61 -25.27
CA MET A 138 2.14 -5.99 -24.86
C MET A 138 1.58 -6.85 -25.99
N SER A 139 0.74 -6.28 -26.85
CA SER A 139 0.22 -6.97 -28.04
C SER A 139 1.33 -7.39 -29.01
N VAL A 140 2.43 -6.63 -29.06
CA VAL A 140 3.59 -6.92 -29.93
C VAL A 140 4.47 -8.02 -29.33
N CYS A 141 4.60 -8.09 -28.01
CA CYS A 141 5.47 -9.08 -27.35
C CYS A 141 4.76 -10.39 -26.94
N SER A 142 3.48 -10.56 -27.31
CA SER A 142 2.64 -11.73 -26.96
C SER A 142 2.59 -12.02 -25.45
N LYS A 143 2.75 -11.00 -24.62
CA LYS A 143 2.69 -11.13 -23.17
C LYS A 143 1.25 -10.99 -22.71
N TYR A 144 0.65 -12.09 -22.28
CA TYR A 144 -0.67 -12.05 -21.66
C TYR A 144 -0.59 -11.40 -20.27
N CYS A 145 -1.53 -10.50 -19.99
CA CYS A 145 -1.78 -9.95 -18.67
C CYS A 145 -3.29 -9.78 -18.51
N SER A 146 -3.84 -10.33 -17.43
CA SER A 146 -5.27 -10.23 -17.14
C SER A 146 -5.74 -8.79 -16.90
N THR A 147 -4.86 -7.91 -16.45
CA THR A 147 -5.14 -6.48 -16.31
C THR A 147 -5.20 -5.79 -17.67
N ALA A 148 -4.45 -6.29 -18.66
CA ALA A 148 -4.41 -5.74 -20.02
C ALA A 148 -5.48 -6.34 -20.95
N ASP A 149 -5.95 -7.56 -20.69
CA ASP A 149 -7.08 -8.20 -21.42
C ASP A 149 -8.41 -7.61 -20.93
N VAL A 150 -8.66 -6.35 -21.31
CA VAL A 150 -9.86 -5.62 -20.91
C VAL A 150 -11.10 -6.08 -21.67
N SER A 151 -10.92 -6.75 -22.81
CA SER A 151 -11.99 -7.36 -23.60
C SER A 151 -12.48 -8.70 -23.03
N GLY A 152 -11.61 -9.40 -22.28
CA GLY A 152 -11.89 -10.71 -21.70
C GLY A 152 -11.85 -11.87 -22.71
N ASP A 153 -11.14 -11.70 -23.83
CA ASP A 153 -11.07 -12.69 -24.91
C ASP A 153 -9.89 -13.67 -24.78
N GLY A 154 -9.09 -13.52 -23.71
CA GLY A 154 -7.91 -14.31 -23.43
C GLY A 154 -6.67 -13.85 -24.19
N ARG A 155 -6.69 -12.67 -24.82
CA ARG A 155 -5.58 -12.08 -25.59
C ARG A 155 -5.43 -10.60 -25.25
N VAL A 156 -4.22 -10.09 -25.44
CA VAL A 156 -3.95 -8.65 -25.35
C VAL A 156 -3.65 -8.16 -26.77
N THR A 157 -4.54 -7.33 -27.30
CA THR A 157 -4.52 -6.86 -28.68
C THR A 157 -4.70 -5.34 -28.75
N SER A 158 -4.69 -4.79 -29.96
CA SER A 158 -5.06 -3.38 -30.16
C SER A 158 -6.51 -3.07 -29.79
N LEU A 159 -7.39 -4.09 -29.71
CA LEU A 159 -8.75 -3.92 -29.20
C LEU A 159 -8.74 -3.51 -27.73
N ASP A 160 -7.88 -4.14 -26.92
CA ASP A 160 -7.76 -3.84 -25.51
C ASP A 160 -7.24 -2.42 -25.28
N ALA A 161 -6.21 -2.01 -26.05
CA ALA A 161 -5.72 -0.64 -26.04
C ALA A 161 -6.81 0.38 -26.43
N LEU A 162 -7.66 0.05 -27.41
CA LEU A 162 -8.79 0.90 -27.79
C LEU A 162 -9.85 0.98 -26.68
N MET A 163 -10.15 -0.13 -26.03
CA MET A 163 -11.10 -0.18 -24.91
C MET A 163 -10.61 0.65 -23.72
N ILE A 164 -9.30 0.64 -23.43
CA ILE A 164 -8.66 1.54 -22.44
C ILE A 164 -8.88 3.01 -22.82
N LEU A 165 -8.62 3.39 -24.09
CA LEU A 165 -8.87 4.76 -24.58
C LEU A 165 -10.35 5.17 -24.50
N GLN A 166 -11.27 4.25 -24.75
CA GLN A 166 -12.71 4.50 -24.64
C GLN A 166 -13.16 4.61 -23.17
N ALA A 167 -12.54 3.84 -22.27
CA ALA A 167 -12.80 3.89 -20.85
C ALA A 167 -12.34 5.22 -20.23
N MET A 168 -11.13 5.70 -20.58
CA MET A 168 -10.66 7.02 -20.12
C MET A 168 -11.57 8.17 -20.60
N ALA A 169 -12.18 8.04 -21.78
CA ALA A 169 -13.11 9.02 -22.33
C ALA A 169 -14.52 8.94 -21.72
N GLY A 170 -14.73 8.04 -20.75
CA GLY A 170 -16.04 7.77 -20.14
C GLY A 170 -17.06 7.16 -21.12
N SER A 171 -16.61 6.67 -22.27
CA SER A 171 -17.48 6.15 -23.32
C SER A 171 -17.91 4.70 -23.08
N ILE A 172 -17.08 3.93 -22.37
CA ILE A 172 -17.39 2.55 -21.96
C ILE A 172 -16.94 2.31 -20.51
N ARG A 173 -17.36 1.17 -19.94
CA ARG A 173 -16.82 0.64 -18.69
C ARG A 173 -16.08 -0.65 -18.99
N ILE A 174 -14.89 -0.79 -18.44
CA ILE A 174 -14.06 -2.00 -18.49
C ILE A 174 -14.04 -2.63 -17.09
N GLY A 175 -14.07 -3.97 -17.01
CA GLY A 175 -14.26 -4.72 -15.76
C GLY A 175 -13.81 -6.15 -15.86
#